data_AF-R7QX89-F1
#
_entry.id   AF-R7QX89-F1
#
_cell.length_a   1.000
_cell.length_b   1.000
_cell.length_c   1.000
_cell.angle_alpha   90.00
_cell.angle_beta   90.00
_cell.angle_gamma   90.00
#
_symmetry.space_group_name_H-M   'P 1'
#
loop_
_entity.id
_entity.type
_entity.pdbx_description
1 polymer ?
#
loop_
_entity_poly.entity_id
_entity_poly.type
_entity_poly.pdbx_seq_one_letter_code
_entity_poly.pdbx_strand_id
1 'polypeptide(L)'
;MEFHEITLADREWMTGYFGAADLNACEFSFATNFIWRHAYQIEVTQIEGCGVCRCRKDGKTVFFYPFGDGDHKKAIEKICNICKIENIKTEFYPIVEEQRAELLALSPGEFEIDTDRDDFDYIYSYEKLATLKGKKLHGKRNHIARFKDGGDLSYEPVTASNRDACIELAEVWEKKRAEKWNDAMTQEMVALREALAHFDELGLSGGVLRKNGNIVAFTIGEALNSDTFVVHFEKALPDLQGAYPMINQQFVLHACEEFSYINREEDTGDPGLRKSKLSYFPDILLKKYRAVQSDVVFALSSEKEEIAEIWQKCFGDTKEEITCYFETYFTEQNMLVIHEDGKVAAMASFLPAELSIGEEKSFPARYVYAVATRPEYRKRGYAAKILNYAKEKYRMPLALQPESDALREYYKKFGFMDGFSRISQKGEPAEDEKVVFSEFDAMLFLPDQPEFAGCHLKDCRFVVQ
;
A
#
# COMPACT_ATOMS: atom_id res chain seq x y z
N MET A 1 5.92 7.31 29.68
CA MET A 1 5.00 7.84 28.67
C MET A 1 4.21 6.64 28.20
N GLU A 2 2.89 6.71 28.28
CA GLU A 2 2.01 5.58 28.03
C GLU A 2 1.05 5.97 26.91
N PHE A 3 0.87 5.05 25.96
CA PHE A 3 -0.20 5.13 24.97
C PHE A 3 -1.54 4.98 25.67
N HIS A 4 -2.55 5.74 25.24
CA HIS A 4 -3.93 5.60 25.69
C HIS A 4 -4.88 5.50 24.50
N GLU A 5 -6.01 4.81 24.67
CA GLU A 5 -7.06 4.75 23.64
C GLU A 5 -7.52 6.15 23.25
N ILE A 6 -7.65 6.42 21.95
CA ILE A 6 -8.07 7.74 21.46
C ILE A 6 -9.45 8.13 21.99
N THR A 7 -9.58 9.35 22.48
CA THR A 7 -10.82 9.93 23.00
C THR A 7 -11.10 11.30 22.40
N LEU A 8 -12.31 11.84 22.60
CA LEU A 8 -12.65 13.20 22.18
C LEU A 8 -11.74 14.28 22.83
N ALA A 9 -11.13 13.99 23.99
CA ALA A 9 -10.18 14.90 24.63
C ALA A 9 -8.89 15.05 23.80
N ASP A 10 -8.61 14.13 22.88
CA ASP A 10 -7.43 14.16 22.04
C ASP A 10 -7.60 15.01 20.77
N ARG A 11 -8.83 15.44 20.48
CA ARG A 11 -9.18 16.15 19.25
C ARG A 11 -8.34 17.40 19.02
N GLU A 12 -8.28 18.29 20.00
CA GLU A 12 -7.65 19.60 19.83
C GLU A 12 -6.16 19.48 19.47
N TRP A 13 -5.42 18.64 20.21
CA TRP A 13 -3.99 18.49 19.98
C TRP A 13 -3.70 17.69 18.70
N MET A 14 -4.46 16.63 18.39
CA MET A 14 -4.27 15.85 17.17
C MET A 14 -4.59 16.68 15.92
N THR A 15 -5.72 17.37 15.90
CA THR A 15 -6.10 18.26 14.79
C THR A 15 -5.07 19.38 14.60
N GLY A 16 -4.50 19.91 15.69
CA GLY A 16 -3.40 20.88 15.62
C GLY A 16 -2.18 20.33 14.86
N TYR A 17 -1.73 19.11 15.17
CA TYR A 17 -0.61 18.50 14.46
C TYR A 17 -0.95 18.10 13.02
N PHE A 18 -2.13 17.54 12.75
CA PHE A 18 -2.54 17.20 11.39
C PHE A 18 -2.65 18.45 10.51
N GLY A 19 -3.20 19.54 11.05
CA GLY A 19 -3.27 20.83 10.34
C GLY A 19 -1.89 21.43 10.05
N ALA A 20 -0.92 21.25 10.94
CA ALA A 20 0.46 21.69 10.70
C ALA A 20 1.18 20.84 9.64
N ALA A 21 0.88 19.55 9.57
CA ALA A 21 1.44 18.63 8.58
C ALA A 21 0.81 18.79 7.18
N ASP A 22 -0.46 19.21 7.12
CA ASP A 22 -1.22 19.53 5.89
C ASP A 22 -1.18 18.41 4.83
N LEU A 23 -1.29 17.16 5.29
CA LEU A 23 -1.17 15.97 4.46
C LEU A 23 -2.50 15.58 3.80
N ASN A 24 -2.42 15.02 2.58
CA ASN A 24 -3.60 14.64 1.80
C ASN A 24 -4.09 13.19 2.02
N ALA A 25 -3.39 12.38 2.81
CA ALA A 25 -3.78 11.00 3.09
C ALA A 25 -4.93 10.96 4.12
N CYS A 26 -5.97 10.18 3.86
CA CYS A 26 -7.23 10.16 4.61
C CYS A 26 -7.08 9.79 6.10
N GLU A 27 -6.03 9.07 6.46
CA GLU A 27 -5.75 8.69 7.85
C GLU A 27 -5.27 9.87 8.72
N PHE A 28 -4.79 10.97 8.14
CA PHE A 28 -4.31 12.15 8.89
C PHE A 28 -5.46 13.10 9.27
N SER A 29 -6.56 12.53 9.78
CA SER A 29 -7.63 13.27 10.43
C SER A 29 -7.99 12.65 11.77
N PHE A 30 -8.35 13.49 12.75
CA PHE A 30 -8.84 13.03 14.04
C PHE A 30 -10.12 12.19 13.89
N ALA A 31 -11.09 12.62 13.06
CA ALA A 31 -12.36 11.90 12.99
C ALA A 31 -12.17 10.50 12.39
N THR A 32 -11.36 10.34 11.33
CA THR A 32 -10.96 9.01 10.82
C THR A 32 -10.42 8.11 11.93
N ASN A 33 -9.43 8.59 12.71
CA ASN A 33 -8.84 7.77 13.78
C ASN A 33 -9.84 7.44 14.89
N PHE A 34 -10.71 8.40 15.23
CA PHE A 34 -11.71 8.22 16.28
C PHE A 34 -12.79 7.20 15.88
N ILE A 35 -13.38 7.31 14.68
CA ILE A 35 -14.48 6.42 14.27
C ILE A 35 -14.01 4.97 14.04
N TRP A 36 -12.74 4.79 13.65
CA TRP A 36 -12.15 3.47 13.43
C TRP A 36 -11.45 2.88 14.67
N ARG A 37 -11.50 3.58 15.82
CA ARG A 37 -10.74 3.21 17.03
C ARG A 37 -10.98 1.80 17.55
N HIS A 38 -12.20 1.29 17.44
CA HIS A 38 -12.54 -0.06 17.92
C HIS A 38 -12.06 -1.15 16.95
N ALA A 39 -12.08 -0.87 15.64
CA ALA A 39 -11.62 -1.81 14.62
C ALA A 39 -10.10 -2.00 14.66
N TYR A 40 -9.37 -0.89 14.83
CA TYR A 40 -7.91 -0.89 14.80
C TYR A 40 -7.25 -0.69 16.17
N GLN A 41 -8.02 -0.70 17.27
CA GLN A 41 -7.50 -0.50 18.64
C GLN A 41 -6.57 0.72 18.72
N ILE A 42 -7.05 1.86 18.22
CA ILE A 42 -6.24 3.07 18.07
C ILE A 42 -5.88 3.63 19.44
N GLU A 43 -4.58 3.74 19.69
CA GLU A 43 -4.00 4.43 20.83
C GLU A 43 -3.11 5.57 20.37
N VAL A 44 -3.01 6.61 21.19
CA VAL A 44 -2.30 7.85 20.84
C VAL A 44 -1.39 8.30 21.98
N THR A 45 -0.34 9.04 21.64
CA THR A 45 0.55 9.70 22.59
C THR A 45 1.32 10.81 21.88
N GLN A 46 2.04 11.62 22.65
CA GLN A 46 3.04 12.56 22.14
C GLN A 46 4.45 12.08 22.50
N ILE A 47 5.38 12.14 21.54
CA ILE A 47 6.79 11.76 21.71
C ILE A 47 7.66 12.81 21.06
N GLU A 48 8.56 13.44 21.84
CA GLU A 48 9.54 14.41 21.31
C GLU A 48 8.90 15.56 20.51
N GLY A 49 7.72 16.01 20.96
CA GLY A 49 6.95 17.05 20.29
C GLY A 49 6.16 16.59 19.06
N CYS A 50 6.19 15.30 18.73
CA CYS A 50 5.41 14.70 17.64
C CYS A 50 4.17 14.00 18.19
N GLY A 51 3.06 14.01 17.44
CA GLY A 51 1.97 13.07 17.63
C GLY A 51 2.33 11.69 17.10
N VAL A 52 1.90 10.64 17.81
CA VAL A 52 2.11 9.25 17.42
C VAL A 52 0.82 8.46 17.65
N CYS A 53 0.32 7.82 16.60
CA CYS A 53 -0.75 6.83 16.68
C CYS A 53 -0.14 5.42 16.65
N ARG A 54 -0.65 4.51 17.48
CA ARG A 54 -0.39 3.07 17.48
C ARG A 54 -1.70 2.35 17.21
N CYS A 55 -1.70 1.39 16.28
CA CYS A 55 -2.88 0.65 15.87
C CYS A 55 -2.57 -0.84 15.65
N ARG A 56 -3.64 -1.61 15.46
CA ARG A 56 -3.63 -3.05 15.23
C ARG A 56 -4.22 -3.33 13.85
N LYS A 57 -3.36 -3.71 12.89
CA LYS A 57 -3.72 -4.06 11.50
C LYS A 57 -3.20 -5.47 11.21
N ASP A 58 -4.04 -6.36 10.70
CA ASP A 58 -3.70 -7.76 10.36
C ASP A 58 -2.98 -8.53 11.49
N GLY A 59 -3.39 -8.28 12.74
CA GLY A 59 -2.79 -8.90 13.93
C GLY A 59 -1.41 -8.36 14.33
N LYS A 60 -0.91 -7.33 13.64
CA LYS A 60 0.36 -6.64 13.92
C LYS A 60 0.11 -5.28 14.55
N THR A 61 1.08 -4.83 15.33
CA THR A 61 1.13 -3.44 15.81
C THR A 61 1.79 -2.59 14.74
N VAL A 62 1.14 -1.50 14.37
CA VAL A 62 1.58 -0.55 13.35
C VAL A 62 1.55 0.85 13.96
N PHE A 63 2.52 1.68 13.64
CA PHE A 63 2.58 3.06 14.07
C PHE A 63 2.32 3.98 12.88
N PHE A 64 1.65 5.10 13.10
CA PHE A 64 1.67 6.15 12.09
C PHE A 64 3.08 6.75 12.06
N TYR A 65 3.49 7.24 10.89
CA TYR A 65 4.71 8.04 10.83
C TYR A 65 4.54 9.25 11.77
N PRO A 66 5.54 9.59 12.60
CA PRO A 66 5.42 10.73 13.52
C PRO A 66 4.95 11.98 12.77
N PHE A 67 3.93 12.64 13.31
CA PHE A 67 3.30 13.79 12.68
C PHE A 67 3.41 15.03 13.57
N GLY A 68 3.43 16.20 12.94
CA GLY A 68 3.71 17.46 13.61
C GLY A 68 5.09 18.03 13.26
N ASP A 69 5.56 18.93 14.11
CA ASP A 69 6.77 19.74 13.95
C ASP A 69 7.85 19.44 14.99
N GLY A 70 7.71 18.31 15.69
CA GLY A 70 8.68 17.82 16.67
C GLY A 70 9.93 17.18 16.07
N ASP A 71 10.74 16.55 16.93
CA ASP A 71 11.97 15.86 16.50
C ASP A 71 11.63 14.44 15.99
N HIS A 72 11.33 14.36 14.69
CA HIS A 72 10.97 13.10 14.02
C HIS A 72 12.03 12.01 14.21
N LYS A 73 13.32 12.36 14.18
CA LYS A 73 14.42 11.40 14.36
C LYS A 73 14.34 10.74 15.73
N LYS A 74 14.28 11.55 16.80
CA LYS A 74 14.19 11.00 18.16
C LYS A 74 12.88 10.26 18.40
N ALA A 75 11.77 10.69 17.77
CA ALA A 75 10.51 9.97 17.84
C ALA A 75 10.63 8.58 17.21
N ILE A 76 11.20 8.47 16.00
CA ILE A 76 11.47 7.19 15.32
C ILE A 76 12.38 6.31 16.18
N GLU A 77 13.50 6.83 16.68
CA GLU A 77 14.42 6.08 17.54
C GLU A 77 13.73 5.54 18.80
N LYS A 78 12.84 6.32 19.42
CA LYS A 78 12.06 5.87 20.58
C LYS A 78 11.03 4.80 20.22
N ILE A 79 10.32 4.95 19.11
CA ILE A 79 9.36 3.93 18.63
C ILE A 79 10.10 2.62 18.33
N CYS A 80 11.25 2.68 17.65
CA CYS A 80 12.11 1.51 17.43
C CYS A 80 12.51 0.83 18.75
N ASN A 81 12.87 1.61 19.77
CA ASN A 81 13.23 1.09 21.09
C ASN A 81 12.03 0.47 21.82
N ILE A 82 10.83 1.05 21.72
CA ILE A 82 9.58 0.48 22.26
C ILE A 82 9.33 -0.88 21.60
N CYS A 83 9.34 -0.94 20.27
CA CYS A 83 9.14 -2.18 19.51
C CYS A 83 10.14 -3.27 19.91
N LYS A 84 11.42 -2.88 20.09
CA LYS A 84 12.48 -3.79 20.54
C LYS A 84 12.22 -4.35 21.95
N ILE A 85 11.78 -3.52 22.89
CA ILE A 85 11.46 -3.94 24.27
C ILE A 85 10.23 -4.87 24.28
N GLU A 86 9.21 -4.55 23.46
CA GLU A 86 7.99 -5.33 23.32
C GLU A 86 8.15 -6.58 22.44
N ASN A 87 9.35 -6.78 21.85
CA ASN A 87 9.65 -7.87 20.92
C ASN A 87 8.68 -7.94 19.73
N ILE A 88 8.36 -6.77 19.17
CA ILE A 88 7.57 -6.60 17.95
C ILE A 88 8.42 -5.92 16.86
N LYS A 89 8.03 -6.09 15.60
CA LYS A 89 8.72 -5.44 14.48
C LYS A 89 8.26 -3.99 14.37
N THR A 90 9.18 -3.06 14.24
CA THR A 90 8.84 -1.65 13.98
C THR A 90 8.27 -1.51 12.58
N GLU A 91 7.07 -0.95 12.49
CA GLU A 91 6.32 -0.77 11.27
C GLU A 91 5.62 0.58 11.27
N PHE A 92 5.82 1.35 10.21
CA PHE A 92 5.19 2.64 9.98
C PHE A 92 4.23 2.59 8.80
N TYR A 93 2.99 3.02 9.02
CA TYR A 93 1.97 3.24 8.00
C TYR A 93 0.87 4.15 8.59
N PRO A 94 0.30 5.10 7.81
CA PRO A 94 0.68 5.41 6.44
C PRO A 94 1.89 6.37 6.37
N ILE A 95 2.57 6.35 5.23
CA ILE A 95 3.67 7.27 4.87
C ILE A 95 3.37 7.88 3.50
N VAL A 96 3.47 9.20 3.36
CA VAL A 96 3.46 9.88 2.04
C VAL A 96 4.89 10.05 1.49
N GLU A 97 5.05 10.49 0.23
CA GLU A 97 6.39 10.58 -0.40
C GLU A 97 7.34 11.49 0.37
N GLU A 98 6.88 12.62 0.89
CA GLU A 98 7.71 13.55 1.65
C GLU A 98 8.26 12.89 2.93
N GLN A 99 7.41 12.14 3.64
CA GLN A 99 7.78 11.37 4.82
C GLN A 99 8.69 10.18 4.49
N ARG A 100 8.47 9.53 3.34
CA ARG A 100 9.36 8.47 2.84
C ARG A 100 10.77 9.00 2.61
N ALA A 101 10.89 10.15 1.94
CA ALA A 101 12.18 10.78 1.68
C ALA A 101 12.87 11.19 2.99
N GLU A 102 12.12 11.72 3.95
CA GLU A 102 12.64 12.03 5.29
C GLU A 102 13.12 10.78 6.02
N LEU A 103 12.33 9.71 6.07
CA LEU A 103 12.70 8.45 6.74
C LEU A 103 14.00 7.87 6.17
N LEU A 104 14.14 7.84 4.84
CA LEU A 104 15.35 7.38 4.17
C LEU A 104 16.58 8.23 4.52
N ALA A 105 16.40 9.53 4.72
CA ALA A 105 17.48 10.42 5.14
C ALA A 105 17.84 10.26 6.63
N LEU A 106 16.84 10.05 7.49
CA LEU A 106 17.02 9.93 8.94
C LEU A 106 17.58 8.56 9.36
N SER A 107 17.18 7.50 8.66
CA SER A 107 17.49 6.09 9.00
C SER A 107 17.93 5.30 7.74
N PRO A 108 19.04 5.69 7.08
CA PRO A 108 19.46 5.10 5.82
C PRO A 108 19.77 3.61 5.96
N GLY A 109 19.16 2.78 5.12
CA GLY A 109 19.39 1.34 5.11
C GLY A 109 18.71 0.57 6.25
N GLU A 110 17.87 1.20 7.06
CA GLU A 110 17.24 0.55 8.23
C GLU A 110 15.80 0.11 8.01
N PHE A 111 15.15 0.61 6.95
CA PHE A 111 13.74 0.33 6.65
C PHE A 111 13.56 -0.17 5.23
N GLU A 112 12.89 -1.30 5.11
CA GLU A 112 12.30 -1.71 3.85
C GLU A 112 11.02 -0.90 3.65
N ILE A 113 10.91 -0.23 2.50
CA ILE A 113 9.74 0.58 2.16
C ILE A 113 9.07 0.01 0.91
N ASP A 114 7.80 -0.39 1.04
CA ASP A 114 6.96 -0.80 -0.07
C ASP A 114 5.61 -0.07 -0.07
N THR A 115 4.75 -0.43 -1.01
CA THR A 115 3.48 0.23 -1.26
C THR A 115 2.47 -0.81 -1.74
N ASP A 116 1.21 -0.64 -1.33
CA ASP A 116 0.09 -1.46 -1.80
C ASP A 116 -0.86 -0.59 -2.61
N ARG A 117 -1.12 -0.97 -3.86
CA ARG A 117 -2.03 -0.23 -4.74
C ARG A 117 -3.44 -0.20 -4.17
N ASP A 118 -3.83 -1.21 -3.41
CA ASP A 118 -5.16 -1.34 -2.83
C ASP A 118 -5.44 -0.24 -1.79
N ASP A 119 -4.36 0.33 -1.21
CA ASP A 119 -4.41 1.40 -0.23
C ASP A 119 -4.36 2.81 -0.86
N PHE A 120 -4.26 3.01 -2.19
CA PHE A 120 -4.08 4.37 -2.72
C PHE A 120 -5.35 5.21 -2.66
N ASP A 121 -5.23 6.44 -2.14
CA ASP A 121 -6.35 7.38 -2.09
C ASP A 121 -6.65 7.97 -3.47
N TYR A 122 -7.93 8.17 -3.73
CA TYR A 122 -8.41 8.78 -4.97
C TYR A 122 -8.82 10.24 -4.73
N ILE A 123 -8.04 11.16 -5.28
CA ILE A 123 -8.25 12.60 -5.09
C ILE A 123 -8.67 13.24 -6.42
N TYR A 124 -9.70 14.08 -6.36
CA TYR A 124 -10.31 14.75 -7.50
C TYR A 124 -10.36 16.26 -7.24
N SER A 125 -10.24 17.08 -8.28
CA SER A 125 -10.51 18.49 -8.15
C SER A 125 -11.99 18.77 -7.90
N TYR A 126 -12.27 19.80 -7.12
CA TYR A 126 -13.63 20.28 -6.87
C TYR A 126 -14.38 20.55 -8.17
N GLU A 127 -13.80 21.30 -9.10
CA GLU A 127 -14.43 21.63 -10.38
C GLU A 127 -14.86 20.36 -11.14
N LYS A 128 -14.04 19.30 -11.10
CA LYS A 128 -14.33 18.04 -11.79
C LYS A 128 -15.57 17.36 -11.23
N LEU A 129 -15.67 17.21 -9.90
CA LEU A 129 -16.84 16.54 -9.28
C LEU A 129 -18.08 17.44 -9.25
N ALA A 130 -17.91 18.75 -9.07
CA ALA A 130 -18.99 19.72 -9.07
C ALA A 130 -19.67 19.81 -10.45
N THR A 131 -18.87 19.91 -11.53
CA THR A 131 -19.41 20.17 -12.88
C THR A 131 -19.61 18.91 -13.71
N LEU A 132 -18.83 17.86 -13.43
CA LEU A 132 -18.76 16.63 -14.22
C LEU A 132 -18.59 16.89 -15.72
N LYS A 133 -17.92 17.98 -16.12
CA LYS A 133 -17.76 18.39 -17.52
C LYS A 133 -16.84 17.44 -18.32
N GLY A 134 -16.96 17.52 -19.65
CA GLY A 134 -16.12 16.77 -20.58
C GLY A 134 -16.71 15.45 -21.07
N LYS A 135 -16.12 14.91 -22.15
CA LYS A 135 -16.59 13.68 -22.83
C LYS A 135 -16.50 12.45 -21.92
N LYS A 136 -15.42 12.36 -21.14
CA LYS A 136 -15.14 11.25 -20.21
C LYS A 136 -16.21 11.10 -19.12
N LEU A 137 -16.76 12.20 -18.61
CA LEU A 137 -17.77 12.21 -17.53
C LEU A 137 -19.22 12.31 -18.03
N HIS A 138 -19.46 12.22 -19.34
CA HIS A 138 -20.80 12.28 -19.92
C HIS A 138 -21.75 11.21 -19.34
N GLY A 139 -21.24 10.01 -19.07
CA GLY A 139 -22.04 8.95 -18.44
C GLY A 139 -22.58 9.34 -17.07
N LYS A 140 -21.78 10.03 -16.25
CA LYS A 140 -22.21 10.51 -14.91
C LYS A 140 -23.31 11.56 -15.03
N ARG A 141 -23.17 12.53 -15.94
CA ARG A 141 -24.22 13.52 -16.22
C ARG A 141 -25.52 12.88 -16.70
N ASN A 142 -25.45 11.84 -17.55
CA ASN A 142 -26.62 11.09 -17.98
C ASN A 142 -27.33 10.39 -16.81
N HIS A 143 -26.57 9.80 -15.89
CA HIS A 143 -27.15 9.19 -14.68
C HIS A 143 -27.87 10.23 -13.82
N ILE A 144 -27.28 11.41 -13.65
CA ILE A 144 -27.87 12.53 -12.90
C ILE A 144 -29.14 13.04 -13.59
N ALA A 145 -29.12 13.23 -14.91
CA ALA A 145 -30.29 13.66 -15.69
C ALA A 145 -31.45 12.67 -15.53
N ARG A 146 -31.19 11.37 -15.75
CA ARG A 146 -32.20 10.31 -15.57
C ARG A 146 -32.73 10.23 -14.15
N PHE A 147 -31.88 10.49 -13.16
CA PHE A 147 -32.31 10.47 -11.77
C PHE A 147 -33.30 11.62 -11.47
N LYS A 148 -33.17 12.77 -12.15
CA LYS A 148 -34.04 13.94 -12.06
C LYS A 148 -35.38 13.80 -12.78
N ASP A 149 -35.51 12.90 -13.76
CA ASP A 149 -36.68 12.76 -14.65
C ASP A 149 -38.02 12.34 -13.97
N GLY A 150 -38.09 12.30 -12.63
CA GLY A 150 -39.28 11.93 -11.85
C GLY A 150 -39.89 13.02 -10.97
N GLY A 151 -39.26 14.21 -10.87
CA GLY A 151 -39.88 15.40 -10.27
C GLY A 151 -40.01 15.51 -8.74
N ASP A 152 -39.48 14.56 -7.96
CA ASP A 152 -39.58 14.58 -6.48
C ASP A 152 -38.23 14.23 -5.82
N LEU A 153 -37.26 15.14 -5.98
CA LEU A 153 -35.91 15.02 -5.45
C LEU A 153 -35.60 16.22 -4.56
N SER A 154 -35.11 15.97 -3.36
CA SER A 154 -34.49 17.00 -2.53
C SER A 154 -33.12 16.55 -2.01
N TYR A 155 -32.26 17.54 -1.81
CA TYR A 155 -31.03 17.42 -1.05
C TYR A 155 -31.20 18.21 0.25
N GLU A 156 -30.79 17.63 1.37
CA GLU A 156 -30.72 18.33 2.66
C GLU A 156 -29.45 17.90 3.41
N PRO A 157 -28.90 18.75 4.30
CA PRO A 157 -27.78 18.34 5.15
C PRO A 157 -28.15 17.18 6.09
N VAL A 158 -27.15 16.40 6.50
CA VAL A 158 -27.30 15.52 7.66
C VAL A 158 -27.46 16.38 8.92
N THR A 159 -28.49 16.11 9.70
CA THR A 159 -28.86 16.81 10.94
C THR A 159 -29.29 15.80 11.98
N ALA A 160 -29.34 16.17 13.26
CA ALA A 160 -29.79 15.29 14.32
C ALA A 160 -31.12 14.57 14.03
N SER A 161 -32.05 15.21 13.30
CA SER A 161 -33.36 14.62 12.96
C SER A 161 -33.34 13.55 11.85
N ASN A 162 -32.27 13.42 11.06
CA ASN A 162 -32.20 12.47 9.95
C ASN A 162 -31.04 11.45 10.03
N ARG A 163 -30.25 11.47 11.12
CA ARG A 163 -29.15 10.51 11.35
C ARG A 163 -29.64 9.06 11.44
N ASP A 164 -30.72 8.81 12.19
CA ASP A 164 -31.29 7.47 12.33
C ASP A 164 -31.73 6.90 10.97
N ALA A 165 -32.33 7.74 10.12
CA ALA A 165 -32.72 7.33 8.77
C ALA A 165 -31.51 7.04 7.85
N CYS A 166 -30.34 7.64 8.10
CA CYS A 166 -29.10 7.28 7.41
C CYS A 166 -28.61 5.89 7.85
N ILE A 167 -28.70 5.58 9.16
CA ILE A 167 -28.39 4.25 9.69
C ILE A 167 -29.32 3.20 9.08
N GLU A 168 -30.63 3.47 9.05
CA GLU A 168 -31.62 2.57 8.44
C GLU A 168 -31.30 2.30 6.97
N LEU A 169 -30.91 3.32 6.19
CA LEU A 169 -30.48 3.13 4.80
C LEU A 169 -29.24 2.22 4.70
N ALA A 170 -28.26 2.43 5.57
CA ALA A 170 -27.04 1.63 5.60
C ALA A 170 -27.34 0.15 5.93
N GLU A 171 -28.23 -0.11 6.89
CA GLU A 171 -28.70 -1.47 7.22
C GLU A 171 -29.45 -2.13 6.05
N VAL A 172 -30.28 -1.36 5.31
CA VAL A 172 -30.95 -1.86 4.10
C VAL A 172 -29.93 -2.22 3.03
N TRP A 173 -28.91 -1.38 2.85
CA TRP A 173 -27.83 -1.62 1.91
C TRP A 173 -27.03 -2.88 2.26
N GLU A 174 -26.71 -3.05 3.54
CA GLU A 174 -26.07 -4.24 4.11
C GLU A 174 -26.89 -5.51 3.84
N LYS A 175 -28.18 -5.51 4.17
CA LYS A 175 -29.06 -6.68 3.94
C LYS A 175 -29.11 -7.10 2.48
N LYS A 176 -29.12 -6.13 1.55
CA LYS A 176 -29.09 -6.38 0.10
C LYS A 176 -27.75 -6.95 -0.40
N ARG A 177 -26.70 -6.87 0.41
CA ARG A 177 -25.35 -7.39 0.12
C ARG A 177 -24.92 -8.51 1.06
N ALA A 178 -25.86 -9.15 1.77
CA ALA A 178 -25.56 -10.19 2.75
C ALA A 178 -24.68 -11.33 2.19
N GLU A 179 -24.83 -11.69 0.91
CA GLU A 179 -24.01 -12.72 0.26
C GLU A 179 -22.51 -12.33 0.10
N LYS A 180 -22.19 -11.04 0.25
CA LYS A 180 -20.81 -10.50 0.21
C LYS A 180 -20.34 -10.02 1.58
N TRP A 181 -21.09 -10.33 2.64
CA TRP A 181 -20.81 -9.86 3.99
C TRP A 181 -19.48 -10.41 4.52
N ASN A 182 -18.70 -9.53 5.14
CA ASN A 182 -17.43 -9.87 5.78
C ASN A 182 -17.18 -8.98 7.01
N ASP A 183 -16.10 -9.28 7.73
CA ASP A 183 -15.73 -8.56 8.95
C ASP A 183 -15.45 -7.08 8.69
N ALA A 184 -14.88 -6.73 7.53
CA ALA A 184 -14.60 -5.34 7.15
C ALA A 184 -15.90 -4.52 7.00
N MET A 185 -16.96 -5.10 6.43
CA MET A 185 -18.27 -4.45 6.36
C MET A 185 -18.91 -4.27 7.74
N THR A 186 -18.68 -5.22 8.66
CA THR A 186 -19.12 -5.08 10.06
C THR A 186 -18.43 -3.91 10.74
N GLN A 187 -17.11 -3.79 10.55
CA GLN A 187 -16.31 -2.68 11.07
C GLN A 187 -16.73 -1.33 10.47
N GLU A 188 -17.00 -1.26 9.17
CA GLU A 188 -17.51 -0.04 8.51
C GLU A 188 -18.85 0.41 9.13
N MET A 189 -19.76 -0.52 9.43
CA MET A 189 -21.03 -0.20 10.08
C MET A 189 -20.85 0.32 11.51
N VAL A 190 -19.88 -0.21 12.26
CA VAL A 190 -19.52 0.34 13.57
C VAL A 190 -18.97 1.76 13.43
N ALA A 191 -18.02 1.97 12.52
CA ALA A 191 -17.43 3.28 12.26
C ALA A 191 -18.49 4.32 11.80
N LEU A 192 -19.45 3.92 10.96
CA LEU A 192 -20.55 4.78 10.54
C LEU A 192 -21.45 5.19 11.73
N ARG A 193 -21.75 4.25 12.64
CA ARG A 193 -22.54 4.56 13.84
C ARG A 193 -21.81 5.51 14.77
N GLU A 194 -20.50 5.32 14.95
CA GLU A 194 -19.64 6.24 15.69
C GLU A 194 -19.62 7.65 15.07
N ALA A 195 -19.46 7.73 13.75
CA ALA A 195 -19.48 8.99 13.00
C ALA A 195 -20.81 9.74 13.19
N LEU A 196 -21.95 9.04 13.12
CA LEU A 196 -23.26 9.66 13.30
C LEU A 196 -23.56 10.01 14.76
N ALA A 197 -23.11 9.20 15.72
CA ALA A 197 -23.29 9.47 17.14
C ALA A 197 -22.52 10.73 17.59
N HIS A 198 -21.30 10.91 17.08
CA HIS A 198 -20.40 12.01 17.44
C HIS A 198 -20.27 13.09 16.34
N PHE A 199 -21.24 13.15 15.43
CA PHE A 199 -21.18 13.93 14.20
C PHE A 199 -20.77 15.40 14.41
N ASP A 200 -21.44 16.08 15.34
CA ASP A 200 -21.19 17.50 15.61
C ASP A 200 -19.87 17.73 16.36
N GLU A 201 -19.52 16.83 17.28
CA GLU A 201 -18.31 16.90 18.11
C GLU A 201 -17.04 16.65 17.28
N LEU A 202 -17.15 15.77 16.27
CA LEU A 202 -16.10 15.50 15.30
C LEU A 202 -15.97 16.65 14.28
N GLY A 203 -17.05 17.42 14.04
CA GLY A 203 -17.08 18.47 13.02
C GLY A 203 -17.38 17.92 11.63
N LEU A 204 -18.08 16.78 11.56
CA LEU A 204 -18.45 16.16 10.30
C LEU A 204 -19.51 17.00 9.57
N SER A 205 -19.49 16.90 8.25
CA SER A 205 -20.51 17.42 7.35
C SER A 205 -21.08 16.29 6.52
N GLY A 206 -22.35 16.40 6.13
CA GLY A 206 -23.02 15.34 5.41
C GLY A 206 -24.22 15.84 4.63
N GLY A 207 -24.61 15.06 3.64
CA GLY A 207 -25.78 15.32 2.81
C GLY A 207 -26.62 14.07 2.64
N VAL A 208 -27.93 14.25 2.51
CA VAL A 208 -28.87 13.17 2.18
C VAL A 208 -29.65 13.54 0.92
N LEU A 209 -29.96 12.54 0.11
CA LEU A 209 -30.93 12.67 -0.98
C LEU A 209 -32.22 12.00 -0.60
N ARG A 210 -33.33 12.72 -0.80
CA ARG A 210 -34.67 12.13 -0.76
C ARG A 210 -35.24 11.93 -2.15
N LYS A 211 -35.97 10.83 -2.32
CA LYS A 211 -36.82 10.60 -3.47
C LYS A 211 -38.17 10.07 -3.00
N ASN A 212 -39.25 10.72 -3.41
CA ASN A 212 -40.60 10.42 -2.93
C ASN A 212 -40.68 10.46 -1.39
N GLY A 213 -40.08 11.47 -0.77
CA GLY A 213 -40.01 11.64 0.69
C GLY A 213 -39.03 10.72 1.45
N ASN A 214 -38.54 9.64 0.84
CA ASN A 214 -37.66 8.66 1.49
C ASN A 214 -36.18 8.99 1.26
N ILE A 215 -35.32 8.81 2.27
CA ILE A 215 -33.87 8.90 2.08
C ILE A 215 -33.42 7.73 1.21
N VAL A 216 -32.75 8.03 0.10
CA VAL A 216 -32.26 7.04 -0.87
C VAL A 216 -30.75 7.04 -1.03
N ALA A 217 -30.07 8.07 -0.52
CA ALA A 217 -28.62 8.15 -0.44
C ALA A 217 -28.20 9.09 0.68
N PHE A 218 -27.03 8.86 1.25
CA PHE A 218 -26.35 9.83 2.11
C PHE A 218 -24.85 9.78 1.89
N THR A 219 -24.17 10.83 2.32
CA THR A 219 -22.72 10.91 2.37
C THR A 219 -22.27 11.72 3.57
N ILE A 220 -21.08 11.40 4.09
CA ILE A 220 -20.47 12.03 5.26
C ILE A 220 -18.99 12.23 4.98
N GLY A 221 -18.45 13.36 5.42
CA GLY A 221 -17.03 13.67 5.33
C GLY A 221 -16.68 14.88 6.19
N GLU A 222 -15.46 15.38 6.01
CA GLU A 222 -14.94 16.52 6.75
C GLU A 222 -13.83 17.25 5.98
N ALA A 223 -13.46 18.42 6.48
CA ALA A 223 -12.23 19.08 6.06
C ALA A 223 -11.03 18.22 6.52
N LEU A 224 -10.25 17.70 5.58
CA LEU A 224 -9.06 16.91 5.89
C LEU A 224 -7.89 17.83 6.29
N ASN A 225 -7.68 18.88 5.49
CA ASN A 225 -6.59 19.83 5.66
C ASN A 225 -6.97 21.20 5.06
N SER A 226 -5.99 22.07 4.77
CA SER A 226 -6.25 23.43 4.31
C SER A 226 -6.92 23.54 2.93
N ASP A 227 -6.83 22.51 2.09
CA ASP A 227 -7.30 22.54 0.69
C ASP A 227 -8.02 21.26 0.21
N THR A 228 -8.13 20.26 1.08
CA THR A 228 -8.77 18.98 0.76
C THR A 228 -9.92 18.65 1.71
N PHE A 229 -11.05 18.25 1.13
CA PHE A 229 -12.17 17.64 1.84
C PHE A 229 -12.13 16.11 1.66
N VAL A 230 -12.27 15.33 2.72
CA VAL A 230 -12.34 13.86 2.64
C VAL A 230 -13.78 13.39 2.81
N VAL A 231 -14.23 12.42 2.00
CA VAL A 231 -15.53 11.75 2.19
C VAL A 231 -15.32 10.30 2.61
N HIS A 232 -15.72 10.01 3.84
CA HIS A 232 -15.56 8.71 4.51
C HIS A 232 -16.65 7.70 4.12
N PHE A 233 -17.89 8.19 4.03
CA PHE A 233 -19.04 7.32 3.75
C PHE A 233 -19.84 7.90 2.61
N GLU A 234 -20.16 7.07 1.62
CA GLU A 234 -21.14 7.38 0.57
C GLU A 234 -21.98 6.11 0.33
N LYS A 235 -23.25 6.14 0.76
CA LYS A 235 -24.17 5.01 0.60
C LYS A 235 -25.40 5.45 -0.18
N ALA A 236 -25.87 4.59 -1.07
CA ALA A 236 -27.11 4.80 -1.81
C ALA A 236 -27.78 3.47 -2.15
N LEU A 237 -29.11 3.49 -2.31
CA LEU A 237 -29.89 2.32 -2.73
C LEU A 237 -29.31 1.71 -4.02
N PRO A 238 -28.84 0.45 -4.00
CA PRO A 238 -28.14 -0.14 -5.15
C PRO A 238 -28.95 -0.16 -6.44
N ASP A 239 -30.26 -0.37 -6.33
CA ASP A 239 -31.17 -0.52 -7.47
C ASP A 239 -31.63 0.83 -8.05
N LEU A 240 -31.32 1.94 -7.37
CA LEU A 240 -31.75 3.27 -7.79
C LEU A 240 -30.72 3.89 -8.73
N GLN A 241 -30.94 3.69 -10.03
CA GLN A 241 -30.04 4.19 -11.06
C GLN A 241 -29.80 5.70 -10.94
N GLY A 242 -28.53 6.08 -10.74
CA GLY A 242 -28.08 7.46 -10.66
C GLY A 242 -28.01 8.05 -9.26
N ALA A 243 -28.38 7.30 -8.22
CA ALA A 243 -28.31 7.76 -6.84
C ALA A 243 -26.87 8.13 -6.42
N TYR A 244 -25.88 7.26 -6.67
CA TYR A 244 -24.46 7.54 -6.35
C TYR A 244 -23.93 8.78 -7.08
N PRO A 245 -24.03 8.92 -8.42
CA PRO A 245 -23.64 10.16 -9.08
C PRO A 245 -24.35 11.41 -8.58
N MET A 246 -25.62 11.29 -8.20
CA MET A 246 -26.38 12.43 -7.67
C MET A 246 -25.87 12.85 -6.29
N ILE A 247 -25.76 11.93 -5.33
CA ILE A 247 -25.36 12.30 -3.96
C ILE A 247 -23.94 12.85 -3.97
N ASN A 248 -23.07 12.25 -4.77
CA ASN A 248 -21.70 12.70 -4.93
C ASN A 248 -21.62 14.15 -5.42
N GLN A 249 -22.31 14.49 -6.51
CA GLN A 249 -22.29 15.85 -7.04
C GLN A 249 -22.98 16.84 -6.11
N GLN A 250 -24.14 16.48 -5.54
CA GLN A 250 -24.88 17.40 -4.66
C GLN A 250 -24.09 17.69 -3.39
N PHE A 251 -23.45 16.70 -2.78
CA PHE A 251 -22.63 16.95 -1.60
C PHE A 251 -21.44 17.85 -1.90
N VAL A 252 -20.71 17.58 -2.98
CA VAL A 252 -19.60 18.45 -3.41
C VAL A 252 -20.06 19.89 -3.57
N LEU A 253 -21.17 20.13 -4.29
CA LEU A 253 -21.70 21.49 -4.52
C LEU A 253 -22.15 22.23 -3.25
N HIS A 254 -22.51 21.52 -2.17
CA HIS A 254 -23.09 22.14 -0.98
C HIS A 254 -22.14 22.15 0.23
N ALA A 255 -21.10 21.31 0.25
CA ALA A 255 -20.21 21.13 1.41
C ALA A 255 -18.72 21.31 1.09
N CYS A 256 -18.32 21.32 -0.19
CA CYS A 256 -16.90 21.28 -0.56
C CYS A 256 -16.42 22.51 -1.35
N GLU A 257 -17.22 23.58 -1.48
CA GLU A 257 -16.88 24.73 -2.35
C GLU A 257 -15.60 25.47 -1.96
N GLU A 258 -15.21 25.41 -0.68
CA GLU A 258 -14.02 26.07 -0.15
C GLU A 258 -12.71 25.29 -0.38
N PHE A 259 -12.78 24.06 -0.91
CA PHE A 259 -11.62 23.17 -1.08
C PHE A 259 -11.31 22.97 -2.56
N SER A 260 -10.02 22.92 -2.93
CA SER A 260 -9.64 22.61 -4.32
C SER A 260 -9.76 21.12 -4.61
N TYR A 261 -9.64 20.26 -3.59
CA TYR A 261 -9.60 18.81 -3.74
C TYR A 261 -10.62 18.07 -2.87
N ILE A 262 -11.06 16.92 -3.38
CA ILE A 262 -11.89 15.96 -2.67
C ILE A 262 -11.17 14.61 -2.68
N ASN A 263 -10.75 14.16 -1.50
CA ASN A 263 -10.26 12.81 -1.27
C ASN A 263 -11.47 11.87 -1.04
N ARG A 264 -11.55 10.79 -1.83
CA ARG A 264 -12.60 9.76 -1.68
C ARG A 264 -12.05 8.43 -1.19
N GLU A 265 -10.91 8.43 -0.51
CA GLU A 265 -10.22 7.29 0.13
C GLU A 265 -9.81 6.19 -0.88
N GLU A 266 -9.41 5.03 -0.38
CA GLU A 266 -8.86 3.89 -1.12
C GLU A 266 -9.91 2.88 -1.62
N ASP A 267 -9.54 2.02 -2.56
CA ASP A 267 -10.47 1.00 -3.09
C ASP A 267 -10.43 -0.34 -2.34
N THR A 268 -9.51 -0.48 -1.37
CA THR A 268 -9.33 -1.67 -0.52
C THR A 268 -9.22 -2.98 -1.30
N GLY A 269 -8.75 -2.91 -2.55
CA GLY A 269 -8.63 -4.05 -3.46
C GLY A 269 -9.95 -4.50 -4.11
N ASP A 270 -11.11 -3.89 -3.81
CA ASP A 270 -12.38 -4.27 -4.43
C ASP A 270 -12.40 -3.84 -5.91
N PRO A 271 -12.49 -4.78 -6.88
CA PRO A 271 -12.42 -4.43 -8.29
C PRO A 271 -13.59 -3.55 -8.76
N GLY A 272 -14.76 -3.65 -8.12
CA GLY A 272 -15.94 -2.84 -8.42
C GLY A 272 -15.77 -1.40 -7.95
N LEU A 273 -15.26 -1.23 -6.73
CA LEU A 273 -14.95 0.07 -6.13
C LEU A 273 -13.83 0.76 -6.90
N ARG A 274 -12.75 0.04 -7.21
CA ARG A 274 -11.66 0.51 -8.09
C ARG A 274 -12.19 1.01 -9.42
N LYS A 275 -13.01 0.21 -10.11
CA LYS A 275 -13.65 0.62 -11.37
C LYS A 275 -14.52 1.87 -11.19
N SER A 276 -15.28 1.96 -10.10
CA SER A 276 -16.14 3.10 -9.81
C SER A 276 -15.33 4.39 -9.59
N LYS A 277 -14.30 4.35 -8.74
CA LYS A 277 -13.43 5.49 -8.45
C LYS A 277 -12.64 5.93 -9.69
N LEU A 278 -12.01 4.99 -10.40
CA LEU A 278 -11.31 5.29 -11.68
C LEU A 278 -12.24 5.88 -12.75
N SER A 279 -13.53 5.56 -12.74
CA SER A 279 -14.50 6.12 -13.70
C SER A 279 -14.79 7.61 -13.51
N TYR A 280 -14.38 8.20 -12.38
CA TYR A 280 -14.40 9.64 -12.14
C TYR A 280 -13.09 10.33 -12.56
N PHE A 281 -12.08 9.58 -12.99
CA PHE A 281 -10.78 10.08 -13.46
C PHE A 281 -10.07 10.91 -12.38
N PRO A 282 -9.56 10.29 -11.29
CA PRO A 282 -8.85 11.02 -10.25
C PRO A 282 -7.71 11.88 -10.82
N ASP A 283 -7.51 13.06 -10.24
CA ASP A 283 -6.37 13.93 -10.56
C ASP A 283 -5.09 13.38 -9.93
N ILE A 284 -5.22 12.81 -8.72
CA ILE A 284 -4.12 12.23 -7.97
C ILE A 284 -4.57 10.84 -7.48
N LEU A 285 -3.75 9.83 -7.75
CA LEU A 285 -3.75 8.59 -7.02
C LEU A 285 -2.65 8.70 -5.97
N LEU A 286 -3.02 9.09 -4.76
CA LEU A 286 -2.05 9.34 -3.71
C LEU A 286 -1.52 8.01 -3.21
N LYS A 287 -0.27 7.76 -3.55
CA LYS A 287 0.46 6.57 -3.12
C LYS A 287 0.77 6.69 -1.64
N LYS A 288 0.45 5.64 -0.88
CA LYS A 288 0.84 5.47 0.52
C LYS A 288 1.90 4.38 0.62
N TYR A 289 2.87 4.59 1.48
CA TYR A 289 3.96 3.67 1.75
C TYR A 289 3.82 3.03 3.11
N ARG A 290 4.43 1.86 3.24
CA ARG A 290 4.63 1.14 4.48
C ARG A 290 6.12 0.93 4.65
N ALA A 291 6.64 1.25 5.83
CA ALA A 291 8.05 1.06 6.16
C ALA A 291 8.19 0.04 7.29
N VAL A 292 9.04 -0.96 7.10
CA VAL A 292 9.28 -2.02 8.07
C VAL A 292 10.76 -2.08 8.38
N GLN A 293 11.13 -1.98 9.65
CA GLN A 293 12.53 -2.01 10.06
C GLN A 293 13.16 -3.36 9.68
N SER A 294 14.28 -3.35 8.97
CA SER A 294 14.92 -4.55 8.42
C SER A 294 16.40 -4.30 8.15
N ASP A 295 17.23 -5.32 8.39
CA ASP A 295 18.64 -5.32 7.94
C ASP A 295 18.77 -5.47 6.42
N VAL A 296 17.74 -6.05 5.78
CA VAL A 296 17.68 -6.27 4.32
C VAL A 296 16.58 -5.38 3.76
N VAL A 297 16.96 -4.47 2.89
CA VAL A 297 16.07 -3.44 2.32
C VAL A 297 16.16 -3.44 0.80
N PHE A 298 15.23 -2.75 0.16
CA PHE A 298 15.33 -2.47 -1.28
C PHE A 298 16.43 -1.46 -1.56
N ALA A 299 17.15 -1.66 -2.66
CA ALA A 299 18.12 -0.69 -3.15
C ALA A 299 17.42 0.59 -3.59
N LEU A 300 18.07 1.72 -3.38
CA LEU A 300 17.65 3.01 -3.93
C LEU A 300 18.27 3.23 -5.30
N SER A 301 17.56 3.95 -6.16
CA SER A 301 18.08 4.34 -7.47
C SER A 301 19.39 5.15 -7.39
N SER A 302 19.61 5.86 -6.28
CA SER A 302 20.86 6.59 -5.99
C SER A 302 22.04 5.70 -5.61
N GLU A 303 21.83 4.39 -5.43
CA GLU A 303 22.88 3.44 -5.03
C GLU A 303 23.40 2.62 -6.21
N LYS A 304 22.91 2.88 -7.43
CA LYS A 304 23.28 2.13 -8.64
C LYS A 304 24.79 2.09 -8.86
N GLU A 305 25.49 3.23 -8.76
CA GLU A 305 26.94 3.24 -8.94
C GLU A 305 27.64 2.40 -7.87
N GLU A 306 27.19 2.49 -6.62
CA GLU A 306 27.79 1.73 -5.53
C GLU A 306 27.59 0.22 -5.72
N ILE A 307 26.38 -0.20 -6.09
CA ILE A 307 26.06 -1.61 -6.36
C ILE A 307 26.86 -2.13 -7.57
N ALA A 308 27.02 -1.31 -8.61
CA ALA A 308 27.84 -1.63 -9.78
C ALA A 308 29.31 -1.91 -9.40
N GLU A 309 29.88 -1.16 -8.45
CA GLU A 309 31.24 -1.45 -7.97
C GLU A 309 31.34 -2.82 -7.27
N ILE A 310 30.33 -3.20 -6.48
CA ILE A 310 30.30 -4.52 -5.83
C ILE A 310 30.24 -5.60 -6.89
N TRP A 311 29.38 -5.40 -7.89
CA TRP A 311 29.19 -6.30 -9.01
C TRP A 311 30.51 -6.53 -9.75
N GLN A 312 31.15 -5.45 -10.21
CA GLN A 312 32.42 -5.51 -10.92
C GLN A 312 33.52 -6.19 -10.12
N LYS A 313 33.62 -5.90 -8.81
CA LYS A 313 34.62 -6.53 -7.94
C LYS A 313 34.39 -8.02 -7.71
N CYS A 314 33.14 -8.48 -7.78
CA CYS A 314 32.79 -9.87 -7.48
C CYS A 314 32.78 -10.77 -8.72
N PHE A 315 32.29 -10.26 -9.85
CA PHE A 315 32.09 -11.05 -11.07
C PHE A 315 33.11 -10.71 -12.18
N GLY A 316 33.71 -9.52 -12.14
CA GLY A 316 34.68 -9.09 -13.15
C GLY A 316 34.06 -8.54 -14.43
N ASP A 317 32.73 -8.42 -14.47
CA ASP A 317 31.98 -7.87 -15.60
C ASP A 317 32.44 -6.45 -15.96
N THR A 318 32.36 -6.13 -17.25
CA THR A 318 32.68 -4.80 -17.77
C THR A 318 31.67 -3.76 -17.30
N LYS A 319 32.06 -2.49 -17.31
CA LYS A 319 31.16 -1.41 -16.92
C LYS A 319 29.97 -1.33 -17.87
N GLU A 320 30.19 -1.61 -19.14
CA GLU A 320 29.19 -1.62 -20.20
C GLU A 320 28.11 -2.67 -19.94
N GLU A 321 28.48 -3.91 -19.60
CA GLU A 321 27.54 -4.99 -19.25
C GLU A 321 26.69 -4.64 -18.03
N ILE A 322 27.32 -4.12 -16.97
CA ILE A 322 26.61 -3.74 -15.73
C ILE A 322 25.65 -2.56 -16.01
N THR A 323 26.08 -1.59 -16.81
CA THR A 323 25.24 -0.43 -17.18
C THR A 323 24.02 -0.90 -17.95
N CYS A 324 24.19 -1.79 -18.93
CA CYS A 324 23.08 -2.39 -19.68
C CYS A 324 22.08 -3.07 -18.74
N TYR A 325 22.55 -3.84 -17.75
CA TYR A 325 21.68 -4.44 -16.75
C TYR A 325 20.85 -3.41 -15.98
N PHE A 326 21.46 -2.32 -15.51
CA PHE A 326 20.76 -1.29 -14.73
C PHE A 326 19.77 -0.44 -15.55
N GLU A 327 19.98 -0.32 -16.85
CA GLU A 327 19.06 0.37 -17.76
C GLU A 327 17.89 -0.51 -18.17
N THR A 328 18.13 -1.82 -18.35
CA THR A 328 17.13 -2.75 -18.88
C THR A 328 16.32 -3.44 -17.79
N TYR A 329 16.95 -3.87 -16.69
CA TYR A 329 16.33 -4.82 -15.75
C TYR A 329 16.16 -4.29 -14.33
N PHE A 330 16.95 -3.30 -13.89
CA PHE A 330 16.90 -2.84 -12.50
C PHE A 330 15.57 -2.16 -12.15
N THR A 331 14.99 -2.57 -11.02
CA THR A 331 14.01 -1.79 -10.28
C THR A 331 14.38 -1.82 -8.80
N GLU A 332 13.96 -0.81 -8.03
CA GLU A 332 14.20 -0.82 -6.57
C GLU A 332 13.60 -2.09 -5.93
N GLN A 333 12.46 -2.57 -6.42
CA GLN A 333 11.77 -3.75 -5.88
C GLN A 333 12.41 -5.10 -6.26
N ASN A 334 13.41 -5.11 -7.14
CA ASN A 334 14.10 -6.33 -7.55
C ASN A 334 15.56 -6.41 -7.11
N MET A 335 16.05 -5.40 -6.39
CA MET A 335 17.40 -5.38 -5.84
C MET A 335 17.31 -5.26 -4.32
N LEU A 336 17.79 -6.27 -3.61
CA LEU A 336 17.91 -6.25 -2.14
C LEU A 336 19.35 -5.94 -1.75
N VAL A 337 19.51 -5.12 -0.71
CA VAL A 337 20.81 -4.70 -0.19
C VAL A 337 20.89 -4.82 1.33
N ILE A 338 22.12 -4.92 1.83
CA ILE A 338 22.45 -4.75 3.25
C ILE A 338 23.47 -3.62 3.32
N HIS A 339 23.25 -2.67 4.23
CA HIS A 339 24.19 -1.59 4.53
C HIS A 339 25.07 -1.93 5.73
N GLU A 340 26.34 -1.52 5.67
CA GLU A 340 27.26 -1.52 6.81
C GLU A 340 28.25 -0.36 6.67
N ASP A 341 28.57 0.31 7.77
CA ASP A 341 29.44 1.50 7.80
C ASP A 341 29.03 2.61 6.82
N GLY A 342 27.71 2.78 6.60
CA GLY A 342 27.16 3.78 5.69
C GLY A 342 27.34 3.47 4.20
N LYS A 343 27.61 2.20 3.85
CA LYS A 343 27.84 1.73 2.48
C LYS A 343 27.03 0.48 2.19
N VAL A 344 26.72 0.24 0.92
CA VAL A 344 26.15 -1.05 0.49
C VAL A 344 27.21 -2.14 0.65
N ALA A 345 27.00 -3.07 1.58
CA ALA A 345 27.94 -4.14 1.89
C ALA A 345 27.69 -5.41 1.08
N ALA A 346 26.42 -5.71 0.81
CA ALA A 346 25.98 -6.85 0.02
C ALA A 346 24.74 -6.51 -0.80
N MET A 347 24.54 -7.25 -1.88
CA MET A 347 23.41 -7.09 -2.78
C MET A 347 22.94 -8.44 -3.32
N ALA A 348 21.67 -8.51 -3.71
CA ALA A 348 21.19 -9.55 -4.61
C ALA A 348 20.06 -9.05 -5.52
N SER A 349 20.12 -9.46 -6.78
CA SER A 349 19.10 -9.18 -7.80
C SER A 349 18.13 -10.36 -7.97
N PHE A 350 16.84 -10.04 -8.06
CA PHE A 350 15.72 -10.98 -8.19
C PHE A 350 14.81 -10.61 -9.37
N LEU A 351 15.16 -11.06 -10.57
CA LEU A 351 14.39 -10.76 -11.78
C LEU A 351 13.03 -11.48 -11.76
N PRO A 352 11.95 -10.84 -12.27
CA PRO A 352 10.66 -11.50 -12.42
C PRO A 352 10.77 -12.72 -13.34
N ALA A 353 10.08 -13.79 -12.96
CA ALA A 353 10.04 -15.02 -13.72
C ALA A 353 8.72 -15.75 -13.55
N GLU A 354 8.52 -16.82 -14.32
CA GLU A 354 7.41 -17.75 -14.21
C GLU A 354 7.92 -19.18 -14.10
N LEU A 355 7.36 -19.94 -13.17
CA LEU A 355 7.56 -21.39 -13.07
C LEU A 355 6.30 -22.09 -13.58
N SER A 356 6.42 -22.86 -14.66
CA SER A 356 5.41 -23.80 -15.10
C SER A 356 5.69 -25.21 -14.58
N ILE A 357 4.65 -25.89 -14.09
CA ILE A 357 4.72 -27.29 -13.62
C ILE A 357 3.72 -28.10 -14.46
N GLY A 358 4.23 -28.93 -15.37
CA GLY A 358 3.41 -29.56 -16.40
C GLY A 358 2.86 -28.55 -17.42
N GLU A 359 1.78 -28.89 -18.12
CA GLU A 359 1.24 -28.08 -19.22
C GLU A 359 0.27 -26.96 -18.79
N GLU A 360 -0.37 -27.08 -17.62
CA GLU A 360 -1.51 -26.22 -17.25
C GLU A 360 -1.27 -25.29 -16.05
N LYS A 361 -0.19 -25.48 -15.28
CA LYS A 361 0.06 -24.69 -14.06
C LYS A 361 1.24 -23.76 -14.28
N SER A 362 1.03 -22.45 -14.09
CA SER A 362 2.08 -21.42 -14.07
C SER A 362 1.98 -20.59 -12.80
N PHE A 363 3.13 -20.30 -12.21
CA PHE A 363 3.26 -19.58 -10.94
C PHE A 363 4.27 -18.43 -11.10
N PRO A 364 4.04 -17.26 -10.46
CA PRO A 364 5.05 -16.22 -10.39
C PRO A 364 6.29 -16.74 -9.63
N ALA A 365 7.46 -16.38 -10.12
CA ALA A 365 8.75 -16.81 -9.60
C ALA A 365 9.78 -15.67 -9.68
N ARG A 366 10.96 -15.88 -9.10
CA ARG A 366 12.09 -14.95 -9.22
C ARG A 366 13.39 -15.64 -9.59
N TYR A 367 14.10 -15.11 -10.56
CA TYR A 367 15.46 -15.55 -10.88
C TYR A 367 16.47 -14.77 -10.03
N VAL A 368 17.27 -15.48 -9.23
CA VAL A 368 18.36 -14.87 -8.48
C VAL A 368 19.53 -14.66 -9.45
N TYR A 369 19.58 -13.47 -10.03
CA TYR A 369 20.49 -13.17 -11.13
C TYR A 369 21.93 -12.92 -10.66
N ALA A 370 22.08 -12.20 -9.55
CA ALA A 370 23.38 -11.94 -8.93
C ALA A 370 23.24 -11.92 -7.41
N VAL A 371 24.24 -12.44 -6.71
CA VAL A 371 24.37 -12.35 -5.25
C VAL A 371 25.82 -12.00 -4.94
N ALA A 372 26.06 -10.83 -4.35
CA ALA A 372 27.41 -10.36 -4.09
C ALA A 372 27.56 -9.77 -2.70
N THR A 373 28.76 -9.90 -2.15
CA THR A 373 29.17 -9.24 -0.91
C THR A 373 30.58 -8.71 -1.12
N ARG A 374 30.79 -7.42 -0.83
CA ARG A 374 32.09 -6.77 -0.98
C ARG A 374 33.16 -7.60 -0.25
N PRO A 375 34.37 -7.76 -0.83
CA PRO A 375 35.43 -8.58 -0.25
C PRO A 375 35.69 -8.35 1.25
N GLU A 376 35.69 -7.08 1.68
CA GLU A 376 35.91 -6.62 3.06
C GLU A 376 34.77 -6.97 4.04
N TYR A 377 33.56 -7.23 3.54
CA TYR A 377 32.38 -7.63 4.34
C TYR A 377 32.06 -9.12 4.23
N ARG A 378 32.89 -9.92 3.55
CA ARG A 378 32.70 -11.38 3.44
C ARG A 378 32.81 -12.08 4.80
N LYS A 379 32.22 -13.28 4.87
CA LYS A 379 32.15 -14.13 6.08
C LYS A 379 31.30 -13.55 7.23
N ARG A 380 30.50 -12.51 6.98
CA ARG A 380 29.49 -11.96 7.91
C ARG A 380 28.08 -12.54 7.72
N GLY A 381 27.88 -13.40 6.71
CA GLY A 381 26.60 -14.06 6.44
C GLY A 381 25.59 -13.22 5.64
N TYR A 382 26.00 -12.12 5.00
CA TYR A 382 25.07 -11.22 4.30
C TYR A 382 24.34 -11.85 3.12
N ALA A 383 25.02 -12.59 2.25
CA ALA A 383 24.36 -13.34 1.19
C ALA A 383 23.28 -14.31 1.75
N ALA A 384 23.58 -14.97 2.88
CA ALA A 384 22.64 -15.86 3.56
C ALA A 384 21.42 -15.10 4.10
N LYS A 385 21.63 -13.93 4.73
CA LYS A 385 20.56 -13.06 5.21
C LYS A 385 19.65 -12.61 4.07
N ILE A 386 20.21 -12.11 2.96
CA ILE A 386 19.42 -11.65 1.81
C ILE A 386 18.60 -12.79 1.19
N LEU A 387 19.20 -13.97 1.01
CA LEU A 387 18.48 -15.12 0.43
C LEU A 387 17.34 -15.63 1.34
N ASN A 388 17.58 -15.69 2.65
CA ASN A 388 16.52 -16.08 3.59
C ASN A 388 15.40 -15.05 3.63
N TYR A 389 15.76 -13.76 3.65
CA TYR A 389 14.81 -12.67 3.57
C TYR A 389 13.95 -12.73 2.30
N ALA A 390 14.59 -12.94 1.14
CA ALA A 390 13.88 -13.06 -0.14
C ALA A 390 12.90 -14.24 -0.16
N LYS A 391 13.26 -15.40 0.42
CA LYS A 391 12.34 -16.55 0.54
C LYS A 391 11.12 -16.23 1.39
N GLU A 392 11.32 -15.55 2.53
CA GLU A 392 10.23 -15.14 3.43
C GLU A 392 9.34 -14.05 2.81
N LYS A 393 9.95 -13.06 2.15
CA LYS A 393 9.24 -11.93 1.54
C LYS A 393 8.45 -12.35 0.31
N TYR A 394 9.11 -13.01 -0.65
CA TYR A 394 8.46 -13.34 -1.91
C TYR A 394 7.53 -14.54 -1.77
N ARG A 395 7.86 -15.53 -0.93
CA ARG A 395 7.12 -16.80 -0.81
C ARG A 395 6.82 -17.43 -2.18
N MET A 396 7.76 -17.30 -3.10
CA MET A 396 7.70 -17.75 -4.49
C MET A 396 8.84 -18.71 -4.78
N PRO A 397 8.73 -19.53 -5.85
CA PRO A 397 9.85 -20.28 -6.39
C PRO A 397 11.03 -19.36 -6.75
N LEU A 398 12.24 -19.78 -6.39
CA LEU A 398 13.48 -19.09 -6.76
C LEU A 398 14.35 -20.02 -7.58
N ALA A 399 14.90 -19.55 -8.69
CA ALA A 399 15.89 -20.29 -9.47
C ALA A 399 17.20 -19.51 -9.57
N LEU A 400 18.32 -20.23 -9.65
CA LEU A 400 19.65 -19.65 -9.84
C LEU A 400 20.57 -20.62 -10.58
N GLN A 401 21.66 -20.10 -11.12
CA GLN A 401 22.72 -20.88 -11.75
C GLN A 401 24.05 -20.61 -11.02
N PRO A 402 24.60 -21.58 -10.24
CA PRO A 402 25.88 -21.41 -9.57
C PRO A 402 27.04 -21.47 -10.56
N GLU A 403 28.04 -20.60 -10.40
CA GLU A 403 29.25 -20.60 -11.25
C GLU A 403 30.26 -21.72 -10.91
N SER A 404 30.12 -22.38 -9.76
CA SER A 404 31.02 -23.44 -9.32
C SER A 404 30.34 -24.45 -8.40
N ASP A 405 30.90 -25.66 -8.31
CA ASP A 405 30.44 -26.71 -7.39
C ASP A 405 30.46 -26.26 -5.92
N ALA A 406 31.41 -25.41 -5.54
CA ALA A 406 31.46 -24.85 -4.19
C ALA A 406 30.25 -23.94 -3.89
N LEU A 407 29.83 -23.12 -4.86
CA LEU A 407 28.61 -22.32 -4.75
C LEU A 407 27.36 -23.19 -4.79
N ARG A 408 27.36 -24.25 -5.60
CA ARG A 408 26.28 -25.24 -5.64
C ARG A 408 26.03 -25.86 -4.27
N GLU A 409 27.08 -26.34 -3.60
CA GLU A 409 27.00 -26.88 -2.23
C GLU A 409 26.65 -25.81 -1.20
N TYR A 410 27.00 -24.55 -1.44
CA TYR A 410 26.55 -23.43 -0.61
C TYR A 410 25.02 -23.23 -0.73
N TYR A 411 24.47 -23.17 -1.94
CA TYR A 411 23.03 -22.95 -2.16
C TYR A 411 22.16 -24.11 -1.67
N LYS A 412 22.65 -25.35 -1.68
CA LYS A 412 21.95 -26.50 -1.08
C LYS A 412 21.59 -26.28 0.40
N LYS A 413 22.45 -25.58 1.15
CA LYS A 413 22.20 -25.25 2.57
C LYS A 413 21.00 -24.34 2.76
N PHE A 414 20.53 -23.67 1.70
CA PHE A 414 19.37 -22.77 1.70
C PHE A 414 18.11 -23.42 1.14
N GLY A 415 18.15 -24.70 0.81
CA GLY A 415 17.02 -25.47 0.28
C GLY A 415 16.93 -25.49 -1.25
N PHE A 416 17.94 -25.00 -1.97
CA PHE A 416 17.99 -25.13 -3.43
C PHE A 416 18.31 -26.58 -3.81
N MET A 417 17.52 -27.14 -4.72
CA MET A 417 17.60 -28.53 -5.18
C MET A 417 18.20 -28.62 -6.58
N ASP A 418 18.96 -29.71 -6.80
CA ASP A 418 19.51 -30.09 -8.11
C ASP A 418 18.47 -30.83 -8.98
N GLY A 419 18.77 -30.98 -10.27
CA GLY A 419 17.94 -31.75 -11.20
C GLY A 419 16.89 -30.92 -11.95
N PHE A 420 17.00 -29.59 -11.86
CA PHE A 420 16.25 -28.62 -12.64
C PHE A 420 17.11 -28.17 -13.83
N SER A 421 16.58 -28.24 -15.06
CA SER A 421 17.38 -28.12 -16.29
C SER A 421 16.80 -27.19 -17.36
N ARG A 422 15.82 -26.35 -17.03
CA ARG A 422 15.16 -25.49 -18.05
C ARG A 422 14.88 -24.08 -17.53
N ILE A 423 15.90 -23.22 -17.55
CA ILE A 423 15.72 -21.77 -17.51
C ILE A 423 15.74 -21.26 -18.95
N SER A 424 14.75 -20.44 -19.31
CA SER A 424 14.69 -19.75 -20.60
C SER A 424 14.35 -18.28 -20.37
N GLN A 425 14.66 -17.42 -21.35
CA GLN A 425 14.22 -16.02 -21.36
C GLN A 425 12.97 -15.88 -22.23
N LYS A 426 12.09 -14.93 -21.90
CA LYS A 426 10.96 -14.59 -22.76
C LYS A 426 11.42 -13.75 -23.96
N GLY A 427 11.13 -14.20 -25.18
CA GLY A 427 11.53 -13.54 -26.42
C GLY A 427 12.89 -14.01 -26.97
N GLU A 428 13.26 -13.53 -28.15
CA GLU A 428 14.64 -13.65 -28.67
C GLU A 428 15.42 -12.42 -28.18
N PRO A 429 16.45 -12.57 -27.33
CA PRO A 429 17.30 -11.44 -26.95
C PRO A 429 18.00 -10.89 -28.19
N ALA A 430 18.14 -9.55 -28.27
CA ALA A 430 19.03 -8.94 -29.26
C ALA A 430 20.47 -9.50 -29.07
N GLU A 431 21.32 -9.46 -30.10
CA GLU A 431 22.66 -10.08 -30.05
C GLU A 431 23.52 -9.58 -28.87
N ASP A 432 23.23 -8.39 -28.38
CA ASP A 432 23.80 -7.65 -27.25
C ASP A 432 23.08 -7.82 -25.90
N GLU A 433 21.91 -8.48 -25.86
CA GLU A 433 21.10 -8.71 -24.63
C GLU A 433 21.15 -10.17 -24.13
N LYS A 434 22.03 -11.01 -24.70
CA LYS A 434 22.04 -12.45 -24.41
C LYS A 434 22.47 -12.75 -22.96
N VAL A 435 21.49 -12.96 -22.09
CA VAL A 435 21.70 -13.81 -20.91
C VAL A 435 21.67 -15.27 -21.41
N VAL A 436 22.84 -15.88 -21.55
CA VAL A 436 22.95 -17.28 -21.98
C VAL A 436 22.68 -18.19 -20.78
N PHE A 437 21.46 -18.71 -20.68
CA PHE A 437 21.12 -19.76 -19.72
C PHE A 437 21.55 -21.11 -20.28
N SER A 438 22.40 -21.86 -19.57
CA SER A 438 22.71 -23.24 -19.98
C SER A 438 21.57 -24.19 -19.61
N GLU A 439 21.24 -25.14 -20.48
CA GLU A 439 20.21 -26.16 -20.24
C GLU A 439 20.56 -27.12 -19.08
N PHE A 440 21.75 -27.03 -18.51
CA PHE A 440 22.19 -27.85 -17.39
C PHE A 440 22.81 -26.93 -16.33
N ASP A 441 22.67 -27.33 -15.05
CA ASP A 441 23.26 -26.69 -13.84
C ASP A 441 22.48 -25.57 -13.14
N ALA A 442 21.19 -25.42 -13.42
CA ALA A 442 20.31 -24.61 -12.59
C ALA A 442 19.90 -25.32 -11.29
N MET A 443 19.60 -24.54 -10.25
CA MET A 443 19.01 -25.01 -9.00
C MET A 443 17.67 -24.32 -8.74
N LEU A 444 16.73 -25.05 -8.12
CA LEU A 444 15.39 -24.55 -7.82
C LEU A 444 15.09 -24.64 -6.31
N PHE A 445 14.60 -23.56 -5.74
CA PHE A 445 13.94 -23.52 -4.45
C PHE A 445 12.42 -23.44 -4.66
N LEU A 446 11.68 -24.31 -4.00
CA LEU A 446 10.22 -24.27 -3.93
C LEU A 446 9.81 -23.91 -2.49
N PRO A 447 8.93 -22.92 -2.29
CA PRO A 447 8.43 -22.61 -0.96
C PRO A 447 7.57 -23.76 -0.44
N ASP A 448 7.49 -23.89 0.88
CA ASP A 448 6.63 -24.90 1.53
C ASP A 448 5.16 -24.49 1.44
N GLN A 449 4.54 -24.82 0.30
CA GLN A 449 3.16 -24.52 -0.02
C GLN A 449 2.49 -25.74 -0.70
N PRO A 450 1.19 -25.99 -0.46
CA PRO A 450 0.50 -27.18 -0.97
C PRO A 450 0.59 -27.39 -2.48
N GLU A 451 0.61 -26.31 -3.26
CA GLU A 451 0.71 -26.34 -4.72
C GLU A 451 2.03 -26.93 -5.25
N PHE A 452 3.09 -26.91 -4.44
CA PHE A 452 4.41 -27.45 -4.79
C PHE A 452 4.67 -28.83 -4.17
N ALA A 453 3.75 -29.35 -3.35
CA ALA A 453 3.89 -30.65 -2.72
C ALA A 453 3.90 -31.78 -3.77
N GLY A 454 4.93 -32.64 -3.71
CA GLY A 454 5.10 -33.74 -4.66
C GLY A 454 5.52 -33.31 -6.07
N CYS A 455 5.95 -32.06 -6.26
CA CYS A 455 6.45 -31.58 -7.54
C CYS A 455 7.71 -32.36 -7.99
N HIS A 456 7.70 -32.84 -9.23
CA HIS A 456 8.87 -33.43 -9.87
C HIS A 456 9.63 -32.37 -10.67
N LEU A 457 10.88 -32.09 -10.28
CA LEU A 457 11.71 -31.02 -10.87
C LEU A 457 11.93 -31.13 -12.39
N LYS A 458 11.83 -32.34 -12.95
CA LYS A 458 11.96 -32.59 -14.39
C LYS A 458 10.81 -32.04 -15.22
N ASP A 459 9.65 -31.84 -14.60
CA ASP A 459 8.43 -31.34 -15.25
C ASP A 459 8.31 -29.81 -15.12
N CYS A 460 9.31 -29.18 -14.51
CA CYS A 460 9.36 -27.74 -14.30
C CYS A 460 9.99 -27.03 -15.51
N ARG A 461 9.39 -25.90 -15.91
CA ARG A 461 9.95 -24.95 -16.87
C ARG A 461 9.98 -23.57 -16.23
N PHE A 462 11.12 -22.90 -16.29
CA PHE A 462 11.28 -21.57 -15.69
C PHE A 462 11.59 -20.55 -16.78
N VAL A 463 10.85 -19.44 -16.79
CA VAL A 463 10.96 -18.40 -17.81
C VAL A 463 11.22 -17.07 -17.13
N VAL A 464 12.41 -16.51 -17.31
CA VAL A 464 12.73 -15.14 -16.87
C VAL A 464 12.03 -14.17 -17.81
N GLN A 465 11.30 -13.20 -17.23
CA GLN A 465 10.44 -12.27 -17.98
C GLN A 465 11.22 -11.14 -18.62
#